data_AF-A0A3B1DLH7-F1
#
_entry.id   AF-A0A3B1DLH7-F1
#
_cell.length_a   1.000
_cell.length_b   1.000
_cell.length_c   1.000
_cell.angle_alpha   90.00
_cell.angle_beta   90.00
_cell.angle_gamma   90.00
#
_symmetry.space_group_name_H-M   'P 1'
#
loop_
_entity.id
_entity.type
_entity.pdbx_description
1 polymer ?
#
loop_
_entity_poly.entity_id
_entity_poly.type
_entity_poly.pdbx_seq_one_letter_code
_entity_poly.pdbx_strand_id
1 'polypeptide(L)'
;MQDIRRILRLAGRRLLVVGVLNTVVWTLTAAVAGLVVVIVVDRALGLGLGEVSWRSLPVLAWVAIGAVGLAVVLGVAWAFAVRKREAAVARVVDARAGLRESLSTALCVERAEDPWSRAVVESAADKARQVVVKDAIPIEGPRSWSMPTATVVLLILTFFLMPQFDLLGKRAEARAAEEAKQEIEVAQQDARKAEDTIREIIQRTGLSTEEDAADPELDADLAKPKSAEMVRKDAIRKLTNLNEKLEKQLNSEEAKTLDAMKEMMRRLTMPGQGELSEFAREMSRGNFDKARQELEKLAQKLSSGELSGEESEQLAKQMKNLANQLEQLAQQKGALEQMMQKAGVSPEQAKQLAANPEALQQALRDNKNLTEQQKQQLQQAAKAMQQAASQCQGMGEAMSQMASSMSQSGMNQAGQEAMNAMSGQLSAME
;
A
#
# COMPACT_ATOMS: atom_id res chain seq x y z
N MET A 1 -66.04 53.20 -28.98
CA MET A 1 -64.59 53.08 -28.67
C MET A 1 -64.22 52.15 -27.52
N GLN A 2 -64.90 52.20 -26.36
CA GLN A 2 -64.54 51.35 -25.20
C GLN A 2 -64.62 49.85 -25.51
N ASP A 3 -65.66 49.42 -26.24
CA ASP A 3 -65.88 48.02 -26.64
C ASP A 3 -64.79 47.52 -27.61
N ILE A 4 -64.45 48.34 -28.62
CA ILE A 4 -63.36 48.07 -29.57
C ILE A 4 -62.04 47.89 -28.83
N ARG A 5 -61.67 48.83 -27.94
CA ARG A 5 -60.42 48.73 -27.16
C ARG A 5 -60.42 47.57 -26.16
N ARG A 6 -61.57 47.15 -25.63
CA ARG A 6 -61.68 45.98 -24.75
C ARG A 6 -61.33 44.70 -25.53
N ILE A 7 -61.89 44.54 -26.72
CA ILE A 7 -61.65 43.38 -27.57
C ILE A 7 -60.23 43.34 -28.10
N LEU A 8 -59.71 44.48 -28.56
CA LEU A 8 -58.32 44.59 -29.01
C LEU A 8 -57.32 44.30 -27.89
N ARG A 9 -57.60 44.69 -26.63
CA ARG A 9 -56.75 44.32 -25.49
C ARG A 9 -56.78 42.82 -25.20
N LEU A 10 -57.94 42.18 -25.28
CA LEU A 10 -58.07 40.73 -25.09
C LEU A 10 -57.38 39.95 -26.23
N ALA A 11 -57.57 40.38 -27.47
CA ALA A 11 -56.92 39.83 -28.65
C ALA A 11 -55.40 40.03 -28.62
N GLY A 12 -54.95 41.23 -28.22
CA GLY A 12 -53.54 41.58 -28.07
C GLY A 12 -52.84 40.72 -27.01
N ARG A 13 -53.49 40.47 -25.87
CA ARG A 13 -52.98 39.54 -24.84
C ARG A 13 -52.84 38.11 -25.38
N ARG A 14 -53.82 37.62 -26.14
CA ARG A 14 -53.75 36.28 -26.75
C ARG A 14 -52.65 36.16 -27.80
N LEU A 15 -52.52 37.16 -28.67
CA LEU A 15 -51.43 37.20 -29.66
C LEU A 15 -50.06 37.29 -29.00
N LEU A 16 -49.95 38.00 -27.87
CA LEU A 16 -48.73 38.04 -27.08
C LEU A 16 -48.41 36.66 -26.51
N VAL A 17 -49.38 35.94 -25.92
CA VAL A 17 -49.17 34.58 -25.40
C VAL A 17 -48.70 33.63 -26.51
N VAL A 18 -49.34 33.64 -27.68
CA VAL A 18 -48.91 32.83 -28.83
C VAL A 18 -47.51 33.22 -29.30
N GLY A 19 -47.19 34.52 -29.31
CA GLY A 19 -45.85 35.03 -29.63
C GLY A 19 -44.78 34.56 -28.64
N VAL A 20 -45.04 34.65 -27.34
CA VAL A 20 -44.16 34.19 -26.26
C VAL A 20 -43.90 32.69 -26.39
N LEU A 21 -44.95 31.89 -26.61
CA LEU A 21 -44.78 30.43 -26.77
C LEU A 21 -43.86 30.10 -27.95
N ASN A 22 -44.02 30.79 -29.09
CA ASN A 22 -43.16 30.55 -30.24
C ASN A 22 -41.71 31.00 -30.01
N THR A 23 -41.48 32.19 -29.42
CA THR A 23 -40.12 32.67 -29.16
C THR A 23 -39.40 31.82 -28.13
N VAL A 24 -40.09 31.40 -27.07
CA VAL A 24 -39.53 30.51 -26.03
C VAL A 24 -39.12 29.16 -26.62
N VAL A 25 -39.91 28.61 -27.55
CA VAL A 25 -39.53 27.35 -28.23
C VAL A 25 -38.23 27.51 -29.01
N TRP A 26 -38.05 28.61 -29.74
CA TRP A 26 -36.82 28.87 -30.50
C TRP A 26 -35.61 29.16 -29.61
N THR A 27 -35.78 29.97 -28.55
CA THR A 27 -34.68 30.27 -27.63
C THR A 27 -34.26 29.03 -26.82
N LEU A 28 -35.23 28.20 -26.40
CA LEU A 28 -34.95 26.93 -25.74
C LEU A 28 -34.21 25.97 -26.68
N THR A 29 -34.66 25.84 -27.93
CA THR A 29 -34.00 25.00 -28.93
C THR A 29 -32.55 25.44 -29.16
N ALA A 30 -32.32 26.76 -29.28
CA ALA A 30 -30.98 27.32 -29.44
C ALA A 30 -30.09 27.08 -28.21
N ALA A 31 -30.63 27.22 -26.99
CA ALA A 31 -29.89 26.96 -25.77
C ALA A 31 -29.48 25.49 -25.64
N VAL A 32 -30.41 24.56 -25.91
CA VAL A 32 -30.12 23.12 -25.89
C VAL A 32 -29.11 22.75 -26.98
N ALA A 33 -29.25 23.30 -28.19
CA ALA A 33 -28.29 23.06 -29.28
C ALA A 33 -26.89 23.59 -28.93
N GLY A 34 -26.79 24.76 -28.31
CA GLY A 34 -25.51 25.29 -27.80
C GLY A 34 -24.88 24.36 -26.78
N LEU A 35 -25.68 23.75 -25.90
CA LEU A 35 -25.21 22.77 -24.93
C LEU A 35 -24.64 21.51 -25.61
N VAL A 36 -25.33 21.01 -26.64
CA VAL A 36 -24.83 19.88 -27.44
C VAL A 36 -23.45 20.20 -28.02
N VAL A 37 -23.26 21.40 -28.59
CA VAL A 37 -21.96 21.83 -29.12
C VAL A 37 -20.88 21.84 -28.02
N VAL A 38 -21.20 22.38 -26.83
CA VAL A 38 -20.26 22.39 -25.70
C VAL A 38 -19.86 20.98 -25.26
N ILE A 39 -20.82 20.04 -25.17
CA ILE A 39 -20.52 18.64 -24.84
C ILE A 39 -19.63 18.01 -25.91
N VAL A 40 -19.93 18.21 -27.20
CA VAL A 40 -19.13 17.68 -28.29
C VAL A 40 -17.70 18.21 -28.22
N VAL A 41 -17.52 19.50 -27.95
CA VAL A 41 -16.21 20.14 -27.82
C VAL A 41 -15.45 19.62 -26.59
N ASP A 42 -16.10 19.50 -25.42
CA ASP A 42 -15.49 18.93 -24.21
C ASP A 42 -15.07 17.47 -24.40
N ARG A 43 -15.92 16.67 -25.07
CA ARG A 43 -15.66 15.25 -25.34
C ARG A 43 -14.61 15.01 -26.41
N ALA A 44 -14.44 15.94 -27.37
CA ALA A 44 -13.42 15.87 -28.41
C ALA A 44 -12.06 16.42 -27.94
N LEU A 45 -12.05 17.45 -27.10
CA LEU A 45 -10.82 18.09 -26.61
C LEU A 45 -10.35 17.55 -25.25
N GLY A 46 -11.14 16.69 -24.60
CA GLY A 46 -10.77 16.10 -23.31
C GLY A 46 -10.63 17.13 -22.18
N LEU A 47 -11.36 18.25 -22.23
CA LEU A 47 -11.20 19.37 -21.29
C LEU A 47 -11.64 19.03 -19.85
N GLY A 48 -12.40 17.95 -19.65
CA GLY A 48 -12.74 17.44 -18.32
C GLY A 48 -13.75 18.32 -17.56
N LEU A 49 -14.44 19.23 -18.25
CA LEU A 49 -15.38 20.16 -17.62
C LEU A 49 -16.60 19.43 -17.01
N GLY A 50 -16.89 18.21 -17.48
CA GLY A 50 -17.94 17.35 -16.94
C GLY A 50 -17.60 16.60 -15.65
N GLU A 51 -16.34 16.51 -15.25
CA GLU A 51 -15.92 15.69 -14.09
C GLU A 51 -15.71 16.52 -12.80
N VAL A 52 -15.69 17.85 -12.91
CA VAL A 52 -15.60 18.75 -11.77
C VAL A 52 -16.92 18.68 -10.98
N SER A 53 -16.85 18.10 -9.78
CA SER A 53 -17.99 17.82 -8.92
C SER A 53 -17.97 18.74 -7.71
N TRP A 54 -18.85 19.74 -7.65
CA TRP A 54 -18.87 20.66 -6.49
C TRP A 54 -19.79 20.23 -5.34
N ARG A 55 -20.69 19.23 -5.55
CA ARG A 55 -21.38 18.52 -4.44
C ARG A 55 -22.25 17.30 -4.75
N SER A 56 -22.63 17.03 -6.01
CA SER A 56 -23.37 15.79 -6.42
C SER A 56 -23.86 15.80 -7.88
N LEU A 57 -23.82 16.96 -8.56
CA LEU A 57 -24.12 17.07 -9.99
C LEU A 57 -22.92 17.66 -10.73
N PRO A 58 -22.65 17.21 -11.97
CA PRO A 58 -21.56 17.75 -12.78
C PRO A 58 -21.80 19.24 -13.02
N VAL A 59 -20.73 20.05 -13.07
CA VAL A 59 -20.82 21.51 -13.34
C VAL A 59 -21.67 21.81 -14.58
N LEU A 60 -21.62 20.94 -15.59
CA LEU A 60 -22.45 21.00 -16.79
C LEU A 60 -23.97 21.03 -16.52
N ALA A 61 -24.45 20.36 -15.46
CA ALA A 61 -25.87 20.36 -15.12
C ALA A 61 -26.35 21.74 -14.60
N TRP A 62 -25.51 22.43 -13.82
CA TRP A 62 -25.82 23.79 -13.36
C TRP A 62 -25.77 24.81 -14.49
N VAL A 63 -24.80 24.67 -15.39
CA VAL A 63 -24.71 25.47 -16.62
C VAL A 63 -25.93 25.23 -17.50
N ALA A 64 -26.40 23.98 -17.62
CA ALA A 64 -27.61 23.63 -18.35
C ALA A 64 -28.85 24.34 -17.80
N ILE A 65 -29.06 24.24 -16.47
CA ILE A 65 -30.20 24.86 -15.79
C ILE A 65 -30.16 26.39 -15.94
N GLY A 66 -28.98 26.99 -15.77
CA GLY A 66 -28.77 28.44 -15.95
C GLY A 66 -29.04 28.90 -17.39
N ALA A 67 -28.55 28.16 -18.38
CA ALA A 67 -28.74 28.48 -19.80
C ALA A 67 -30.22 28.38 -20.21
N VAL A 68 -30.93 27.35 -19.75
CA VAL A 68 -32.37 27.19 -19.99
C VAL A 68 -33.16 28.32 -19.34
N GLY A 69 -32.87 28.65 -18.07
CA GLY A 69 -33.51 29.75 -17.37
C GLY A 69 -33.32 31.10 -18.08
N LEU A 70 -32.08 31.40 -18.50
CA LEU A 70 -31.76 32.63 -19.22
C LEU A 70 -32.47 32.70 -20.59
N ALA A 71 -32.52 31.58 -21.33
CA ALA A 71 -33.17 31.52 -22.63
C ALA A 71 -34.69 31.76 -22.55
N VAL A 72 -35.34 31.31 -21.49
CA VAL A 72 -36.76 31.59 -21.23
C VAL A 72 -36.96 33.08 -20.93
N VAL A 73 -36.14 33.67 -20.04
CA VAL A 73 -36.23 35.10 -19.70
C VAL A 73 -36.02 35.98 -20.92
N LEU A 74 -34.99 35.70 -21.73
CA LEU A 74 -34.71 36.43 -22.97
C LEU A 74 -35.82 36.22 -24.01
N GLY A 75 -36.36 35.01 -24.14
CA GLY A 75 -37.45 34.71 -25.06
C GLY A 75 -38.74 35.45 -24.71
N VAL A 76 -39.05 35.58 -23.41
CA VAL A 76 -40.18 36.38 -22.90
C VAL A 76 -39.90 37.87 -23.14
N ALA A 77 -38.74 38.38 -22.75
CA ALA A 77 -38.37 39.79 -22.94
C ALA A 77 -38.44 40.22 -24.42
N TRP A 78 -37.94 39.37 -25.32
CA TRP A 78 -38.01 39.59 -26.77
C TRP A 78 -39.45 39.59 -27.29
N ALA A 79 -40.30 38.67 -26.83
CA ALA A 79 -41.71 38.66 -27.22
C ALA A 79 -42.48 39.90 -26.74
N PHE A 80 -42.13 40.44 -25.57
CA PHE A 80 -42.66 41.72 -25.10
C PHE A 80 -42.14 42.90 -25.92
N ALA A 81 -40.87 42.88 -26.35
CA ALA A 81 -40.29 43.91 -27.21
C ALA A 81 -40.91 43.92 -28.62
N VAL A 82 -41.19 42.75 -29.19
CA VAL A 82 -41.78 42.58 -30.54
C VAL A 82 -43.33 42.55 -30.49
N ARG A 83 -43.95 42.98 -29.38
CA ARG A 83 -45.41 43.01 -29.24
C ARG A 83 -46.07 43.78 -30.38
N LYS A 84 -47.09 43.20 -31.01
CA LYS A 84 -47.82 43.86 -32.10
C LYS A 84 -48.56 45.10 -31.57
N ARG A 85 -48.42 46.23 -32.26
CA ARG A 85 -49.15 47.48 -31.96
C ARG A 85 -50.64 47.30 -32.19
N GLU A 86 -51.46 48.12 -31.54
CA GLU A 86 -52.93 48.03 -31.57
C GLU A 86 -53.51 47.98 -33.00
N ALA A 87 -52.97 48.78 -33.93
CA ALA A 87 -53.37 48.76 -35.34
C ALA A 87 -53.10 47.42 -36.04
N ALA A 88 -51.98 46.76 -35.72
CA ALA A 88 -51.65 45.43 -36.26
C ALA A 88 -52.52 44.33 -35.62
N VAL A 89 -52.88 44.49 -34.34
CA VAL A 89 -53.83 43.60 -33.66
C VAL A 89 -55.22 43.71 -34.31
N ALA A 90 -55.68 44.93 -34.61
CA ALA A 90 -56.96 45.16 -35.26
C ALA A 90 -57.04 44.48 -36.64
N ARG A 91 -56.00 44.59 -37.47
CA ARG A 91 -55.93 43.88 -38.76
C ARG A 91 -55.98 42.36 -38.60
N VAL A 92 -55.29 41.81 -37.61
CA VAL A 92 -55.29 40.35 -37.36
C VAL A 92 -56.66 39.88 -36.88
N VAL A 93 -57.32 40.66 -36.00
CA VAL A 93 -58.68 40.35 -35.55
C VAL A 93 -59.66 40.48 -36.71
N ASP A 94 -59.57 41.52 -37.53
CA ASP A 94 -60.45 41.71 -38.68
C ASP A 94 -60.32 40.57 -39.70
N ALA A 95 -59.08 40.15 -39.99
CA ALA A 95 -58.81 39.05 -40.91
C ALA A 95 -59.31 37.70 -40.37
N ARG A 96 -59.13 37.42 -39.07
CA ARG A 96 -59.51 36.13 -38.47
C ARG A 96 -60.98 36.03 -38.09
N ALA A 97 -61.62 37.15 -37.76
CA ALA A 97 -63.05 37.21 -37.44
C ALA A 97 -63.92 37.58 -38.66
N GLY A 98 -63.32 37.79 -39.85
CA GLY A 98 -64.05 38.10 -41.08
C GLY A 98 -64.72 39.47 -41.10
N LEU A 99 -64.23 40.43 -40.32
CA LEU A 99 -64.88 41.74 -40.11
C LEU A 99 -64.65 42.76 -41.24
N ARG A 100 -63.99 42.37 -42.33
CA ARG A 100 -63.70 43.23 -43.51
C ARG A 100 -63.13 44.59 -43.12
N GLU A 101 -62.04 44.58 -42.34
CA GLU A 101 -61.28 45.76 -41.89
C GLU A 101 -62.04 46.75 -40.97
N SER A 102 -63.26 46.43 -40.53
CA SER A 102 -64.11 47.35 -39.75
C SER A 102 -63.42 47.91 -38.50
N LEU A 103 -62.64 47.11 -37.75
CA LEU A 103 -61.95 47.59 -36.55
C LEU A 103 -60.71 48.42 -36.90
N SER A 104 -59.97 48.02 -37.93
CA SER A 104 -58.77 48.74 -38.38
C SER A 104 -59.11 50.09 -39.01
N THR A 105 -60.21 50.19 -39.77
CA THR A 105 -60.73 51.45 -40.30
C THR A 105 -61.24 52.34 -39.18
N ALA A 106 -61.99 51.80 -38.21
CA ALA A 106 -62.46 52.57 -37.05
C ALA A 106 -61.32 53.18 -36.22
N LEU A 107 -60.18 52.48 -36.08
CA LEU A 107 -58.98 53.03 -35.45
C LEU A 107 -58.31 54.14 -36.29
N CYS A 108 -58.40 54.08 -37.62
CA CYS A 108 -57.83 55.09 -38.50
C CYS A 108 -58.64 56.41 -38.45
N VAL A 109 -59.96 56.31 -38.33
CA VAL A 109 -60.87 57.46 -38.30
C VAL A 109 -61.24 57.93 -36.89
N GLU A 110 -60.70 57.29 -35.84
CA GLU A 110 -61.03 57.58 -34.43
C GLU A 110 -60.87 59.06 -34.05
N ARG A 111 -59.91 59.76 -34.67
CA ARG A 111 -59.61 61.17 -34.38
C ARG A 111 -60.40 62.16 -35.23
N ALA A 112 -61.17 61.69 -36.21
CA ALA A 112 -61.97 62.53 -37.07
C ALA A 112 -63.38 62.70 -36.49
N GLU A 113 -63.87 63.94 -36.44
CA GLU A 113 -65.15 64.27 -35.79
C GLU A 113 -66.35 64.30 -36.77
N ASP A 114 -66.11 64.01 -38.05
CA ASP A 114 -67.13 64.07 -39.08
C ASP A 114 -68.25 63.02 -38.84
N PRO A 115 -69.49 63.31 -39.29
CA PRO A 115 -70.62 62.40 -39.08
C PRO A 115 -70.39 60.99 -39.64
N TRP A 116 -69.62 60.85 -40.73
CA TRP A 116 -69.31 59.55 -41.32
C TRP A 116 -68.36 58.74 -40.42
N SER A 117 -67.31 59.37 -39.89
CA SER A 117 -66.39 58.74 -38.93
C SER A 117 -67.11 58.25 -37.67
N ARG A 118 -68.08 59.01 -37.16
CA ARG A 118 -68.92 58.58 -36.02
C ARG A 118 -69.74 57.33 -36.35
N ALA A 119 -70.39 57.29 -37.52
CA ALA A 119 -71.16 56.14 -37.97
C ALA A 119 -70.28 54.90 -38.19
N VAL A 120 -69.06 55.07 -38.72
CA VAL A 120 -68.07 53.99 -38.89
C VAL A 120 -67.65 53.42 -37.53
N VAL A 121 -67.38 54.28 -36.54
CA VAL A 121 -66.99 53.85 -35.18
C VAL A 121 -68.14 53.14 -34.46
N GLU A 122 -69.38 53.59 -34.64
CA GLU A 122 -70.57 52.96 -34.06
C GLU A 122 -70.83 51.58 -34.68
N SER A 123 -70.83 51.50 -36.03
CA SER A 123 -70.97 50.23 -36.75
C SER A 123 -69.87 49.22 -36.39
N ALA A 124 -68.63 49.70 -36.23
CA ALA A 124 -67.51 48.86 -35.79
C ALA A 124 -67.65 48.43 -34.32
N ALA A 125 -68.26 49.24 -33.45
CA ALA A 125 -68.51 48.88 -32.06
C ALA A 125 -69.56 47.77 -31.94
N ASP A 126 -70.63 47.82 -32.72
CA ASP A 126 -71.66 46.76 -32.76
C ASP A 126 -71.09 45.44 -33.28
N LYS A 127 -70.31 45.51 -34.36
CA LYS A 127 -69.58 44.33 -34.87
C LYS A 127 -68.59 43.80 -33.84
N ALA A 128 -67.90 44.67 -33.10
CA ALA A 128 -66.99 44.24 -32.05
C ALA A 128 -67.75 43.44 -30.98
N ARG A 129 -68.91 43.90 -30.50
CA ARG A 129 -69.70 43.20 -29.46
C ARG A 129 -70.07 41.76 -29.82
N GLN A 130 -70.24 41.47 -31.10
CA GLN A 130 -70.61 40.14 -31.60
C GLN A 130 -69.41 39.18 -31.74
N VAL A 131 -68.18 39.68 -31.65
CA VAL A 131 -66.97 38.88 -31.90
C VAL A 131 -66.53 38.13 -30.65
N VAL A 132 -66.53 36.80 -30.75
CA VAL A 132 -65.93 35.93 -29.75
C VAL A 132 -64.43 35.84 -30.00
N VAL A 133 -63.64 36.58 -29.20
CA VAL A 133 -62.17 36.64 -29.32
C VAL A 133 -61.49 35.27 -29.18
N LYS A 134 -62.16 34.32 -28.50
CA LYS A 134 -61.67 32.95 -28.33
C LYS A 134 -61.55 32.20 -29.64
N ASP A 135 -62.52 32.37 -30.52
CA ASP A 135 -62.64 31.61 -31.76
C ASP A 135 -61.81 32.27 -32.87
N ALA A 136 -61.73 33.60 -32.86
CA ALA A 136 -60.88 34.34 -33.79
C ALA A 136 -59.38 34.14 -33.51
N ILE A 137 -58.97 33.96 -32.25
CA ILE A 137 -57.57 33.74 -31.86
C ILE A 137 -57.51 32.60 -30.84
N PRO A 138 -57.54 31.34 -31.32
CA PRO A 138 -57.31 30.18 -30.47
C PRO A 138 -55.86 30.19 -29.98
N ILE A 139 -55.66 29.75 -28.74
CA ILE A 139 -54.32 29.53 -28.19
C ILE A 139 -53.91 28.12 -28.61
N GLU A 140 -53.31 28.02 -29.80
CA GLU A 140 -52.75 26.78 -30.31
C GLU A 140 -51.27 26.68 -29.92
N GLY A 141 -50.82 25.47 -29.62
CA GLY A 141 -49.40 25.21 -29.42
C GLY A 141 -48.60 25.53 -30.69
N PRO A 142 -47.37 26.06 -30.58
CA PRO A 142 -46.56 26.34 -31.75
C PRO A 142 -46.30 25.04 -32.53
N ARG A 143 -46.42 25.09 -33.86
CA ARG A 143 -46.19 23.94 -34.75
C ARG A 143 -44.78 23.35 -34.63
N SER A 144 -43.84 24.12 -34.09
CA SER A 144 -42.44 23.77 -33.83
C SER A 144 -42.20 23.05 -32.49
N TRP A 145 -43.22 22.58 -31.78
CA TRP A 145 -43.02 21.94 -30.46
C TRP A 145 -42.17 20.66 -30.49
N SER A 146 -42.08 20.00 -31.65
CA SER A 146 -41.21 18.84 -31.86
C SER A 146 -39.71 19.16 -31.88
N MET A 147 -39.34 20.41 -32.18
CA MET A 147 -37.93 20.82 -32.28
C MET A 147 -37.19 20.78 -30.93
N PRO A 148 -37.70 21.38 -29.84
CA PRO A 148 -37.03 21.28 -28.54
C PRO A 148 -37.00 19.85 -28.00
N THR A 149 -38.02 19.03 -28.28
CA THR A 149 -37.99 17.61 -27.88
C THR A 149 -36.93 16.85 -28.67
N ALA A 150 -36.79 17.11 -29.98
CA ALA A 150 -35.77 16.48 -30.80
C ALA A 150 -34.35 16.89 -30.38
N THR A 151 -34.12 18.16 -30.03
CA THR A 151 -32.80 18.60 -29.56
C THR A 151 -32.45 18.08 -28.17
N VAL A 152 -33.43 17.88 -27.28
CA VAL A 152 -33.22 17.22 -25.99
C VAL A 152 -32.86 15.75 -26.19
N VAL A 153 -33.55 15.03 -27.08
CA VAL A 153 -33.19 13.65 -27.42
C VAL A 153 -31.78 13.58 -28.01
N LEU A 154 -31.44 14.50 -28.91
CA LEU A 154 -30.08 14.61 -29.46
C LEU A 154 -29.04 14.81 -28.36
N LEU A 155 -29.31 15.68 -27.38
CA LEU A 155 -28.43 15.92 -26.24
C LEU A 155 -28.19 14.66 -25.41
N ILE A 156 -29.26 13.91 -25.12
CA ILE A 156 -29.17 12.65 -24.37
C ILE A 156 -28.34 11.63 -25.16
N LEU A 157 -28.61 11.48 -26.45
CA LEU A 157 -27.86 10.57 -27.32
C LEU A 157 -26.38 10.95 -27.38
N THR A 158 -26.05 12.24 -27.55
CA THR A 158 -24.65 12.71 -27.55
C THR A 158 -23.98 12.47 -26.20
N PHE A 159 -24.68 12.68 -25.08
CA PHE A 159 -24.10 12.49 -23.76
C PHE A 159 -23.76 11.03 -23.45
N PHE A 160 -24.64 10.09 -23.83
CA PHE A 160 -24.49 8.65 -23.54
C PHE A 160 -23.72 7.87 -24.60
N LEU A 161 -23.90 8.17 -25.90
CA LEU A 161 -23.34 7.36 -26.99
C LEU A 161 -21.97 7.83 -27.45
N MET A 162 -21.59 9.09 -27.19
CA MET A 162 -20.33 9.64 -27.67
C MET A 162 -19.15 9.22 -26.77
N PRO A 163 -18.20 8.40 -27.28
CA PRO A 163 -17.00 8.07 -26.53
C PRO A 163 -16.12 9.31 -26.35
N GLN A 164 -15.34 9.32 -25.26
CA GLN A 164 -14.41 10.41 -24.98
C GLN A 164 -13.17 10.26 -25.86
N PHE A 165 -12.87 11.24 -26.70
CA PHE A 165 -11.63 11.30 -27.47
C PHE A 165 -10.69 12.29 -26.79
N ASP A 166 -9.54 11.82 -26.30
CA ASP A 166 -8.52 12.68 -25.69
C ASP A 166 -7.50 13.10 -26.75
N LEU A 167 -7.86 14.07 -27.59
CA LEU A 167 -6.97 14.59 -28.63
C LEU A 167 -5.79 15.40 -28.08
N LEU A 168 -5.86 15.87 -26.82
CA LEU A 168 -4.81 16.66 -26.18
C LEU A 168 -3.96 15.86 -25.17
N GLY A 169 -4.28 14.59 -24.89
CA GLY A 169 -3.51 13.70 -24.04
C GLY A 169 -3.50 14.06 -22.54
N LYS A 170 -4.30 15.04 -22.11
CA LYS A 170 -4.28 15.55 -20.72
C LYS A 170 -4.84 14.55 -19.72
N ARG A 171 -5.78 13.69 -20.12
CA ARG A 171 -6.27 12.62 -19.24
C ARG A 171 -5.32 11.44 -19.19
N ALA A 172 -4.60 11.16 -20.28
CA ALA A 172 -3.53 10.17 -20.25
C ALA A 172 -2.44 10.58 -19.24
N GLU A 173 -2.07 11.86 -19.20
CA GLU A 173 -1.13 12.40 -18.21
C GLU A 173 -1.68 12.34 -16.78
N ALA A 174 -2.96 12.68 -16.57
CA ALA A 174 -3.58 12.59 -15.25
C ALA A 174 -3.67 11.15 -14.73
N ARG A 175 -4.01 10.18 -15.60
CA ARG A 175 -4.02 8.75 -15.24
C ARG A 175 -2.62 8.22 -14.96
N ALA A 176 -1.63 8.58 -15.79
CA ALA A 176 -0.24 8.21 -15.54
C ALA A 176 0.27 8.79 -14.21
N ALA A 177 -0.15 9.99 -13.83
CA ALA A 177 0.19 10.59 -12.54
C ALA A 177 -0.51 9.90 -11.36
N GLU A 178 -1.74 9.41 -11.53
CA GLU A 178 -2.44 8.61 -10.50
C GLU A 178 -1.85 7.20 -10.37
N GLU A 179 -1.55 6.53 -11.47
CA GLU A 179 -0.88 5.23 -11.50
C GLU A 179 0.51 5.31 -10.85
N ALA A 180 1.30 6.35 -11.17
CA ALA A 180 2.59 6.58 -10.52
C ALA A 180 2.47 6.78 -9.00
N LYS A 181 1.41 7.43 -8.52
CA LYS A 181 1.17 7.57 -7.07
C LYS A 181 0.82 6.23 -6.42
N GLN A 182 -0.04 5.43 -7.07
CA GLN A 182 -0.40 4.11 -6.57
C GLN A 182 0.81 3.16 -6.54
N GLU A 183 1.68 3.20 -7.55
CA GLU A 183 2.91 2.41 -7.55
C GLU A 183 3.87 2.80 -6.42
N ILE A 184 3.96 4.09 -6.08
CA ILE A 184 4.76 4.57 -4.94
C ILE A 184 4.17 4.06 -3.61
N GLU A 185 2.84 4.13 -3.44
CA GLU A 185 2.18 3.63 -2.22
C GLU A 185 2.37 2.12 -2.05
N VAL A 186 2.24 1.33 -3.13
CA VAL A 186 2.49 -0.11 -3.10
C VAL A 186 3.95 -0.41 -2.78
N ALA A 187 4.89 0.30 -3.42
CA ALA A 187 6.32 0.14 -3.13
C ALA A 187 6.68 0.50 -1.67
N GLN A 188 6.03 1.52 -1.10
CA GLN A 188 6.18 1.85 0.32
C GLN A 188 5.61 0.78 1.25
N GLN A 189 4.46 0.19 0.91
CA GLN A 189 3.88 -0.91 1.69
C GLN A 189 4.76 -2.15 1.64
N ASP A 190 5.31 -2.50 0.48
CA ASP A 190 6.21 -3.64 0.32
C ASP A 190 7.53 -3.41 1.09
N ALA A 191 8.08 -2.19 1.06
CA ALA A 191 9.26 -1.83 1.84
C ALA A 191 9.01 -1.95 3.35
N ARG A 192 7.84 -1.50 3.84
CA ARG A 192 7.46 -1.64 5.25
C ARG A 192 7.32 -3.11 5.67
N LYS A 193 6.65 -3.94 4.86
CA LYS A 193 6.54 -5.39 5.12
C LYS A 193 7.89 -6.08 5.16
N ALA A 194 8.80 -5.70 4.26
CA ALA A 194 10.16 -6.22 4.27
C ALA A 194 10.90 -5.83 5.57
N GLU A 195 10.74 -4.59 6.03
CA GLU A 195 11.32 -4.13 7.29
C GLU A 195 10.74 -4.84 8.52
N ASP A 196 9.42 -5.04 8.57
CA ASP A 196 8.76 -5.78 9.65
C ASP A 196 9.29 -7.22 9.72
N THR A 197 9.47 -7.86 8.56
CA THR A 197 10.04 -9.21 8.48
C THR A 197 11.50 -9.24 8.96
N ILE A 198 12.28 -8.21 8.61
CA ILE A 198 13.66 -8.04 9.10
C ILE A 198 13.67 -7.88 10.63
N ARG A 199 12.79 -7.05 11.21
CA ARG A 199 12.68 -6.86 12.66
C ARG A 199 12.31 -8.17 13.36
N GLU A 200 11.39 -8.95 12.80
CA GLU A 200 11.01 -10.26 13.35
C GLU A 200 12.20 -11.24 13.34
N ILE A 201 12.98 -11.26 12.25
CA ILE A 201 14.18 -12.09 12.16
C ILE A 201 15.20 -11.67 13.22
N ILE A 202 15.51 -10.38 13.35
CA ILE A 202 16.46 -9.84 14.34
C ILE A 202 16.04 -10.23 15.77
N GLN A 203 14.76 -10.10 16.10
CA GLN A 203 14.24 -10.49 17.43
C GLN A 203 14.36 -11.98 17.70
N ARG A 204 14.17 -12.83 16.68
CA ARG A 204 14.27 -14.29 16.83
C ARG A 204 15.71 -14.80 16.91
N THR A 205 16.64 -14.18 16.19
CA THR A 205 18.05 -14.61 16.18
C THR A 205 18.88 -13.97 17.28
N GLY A 206 18.35 -13.00 18.03
CA GLY A 206 19.08 -12.35 19.13
C GLY A 206 20.27 -11.51 18.66
N LEU A 207 20.32 -11.18 17.36
CA LEU A 207 21.32 -10.34 16.71
C LEU A 207 21.17 -8.88 17.15
N SER A 208 21.43 -8.62 18.42
CA SER A 208 21.32 -7.31 19.02
C SER A 208 22.71 -6.69 19.05
N THR A 209 23.14 -6.09 17.93
CA THR A 209 24.14 -5.04 18.03
C THR A 209 23.40 -3.72 18.08
N GLU A 210 23.70 -2.91 19.09
CA GLU A 210 23.11 -1.60 19.39
C GLU A 210 23.22 -0.56 18.24
N GLU A 211 23.83 -0.92 17.11
CA GLU A 211 23.90 -0.11 15.89
C GLU A 211 22.79 -0.39 14.85
N ASP A 212 21.95 -1.42 15.04
CA ASP A 212 20.85 -1.76 14.11
C ASP A 212 19.48 -1.21 14.55
N ALA A 213 19.46 -0.33 15.57
CA ALA A 213 18.29 0.49 15.88
C ALA A 213 18.11 1.50 14.75
N ALA A 214 17.23 1.18 13.81
CA ALA A 214 16.54 2.08 12.89
C ALA A 214 17.26 3.43 12.72
N ASP A 215 18.20 3.51 11.78
CA ASP A 215 18.86 4.76 11.42
C ASP A 215 17.78 5.82 11.12
N PRO A 216 17.56 6.81 12.00
CA PRO A 216 16.45 7.74 11.87
C PRO A 216 16.62 8.67 10.65
N GLU A 217 17.84 8.77 10.10
CA GLU A 217 18.09 9.47 8.85
C GLU A 217 17.53 8.70 7.63
N LEU A 218 17.36 7.37 7.73
CA LEU A 218 16.81 6.54 6.65
C LEU A 218 15.28 6.54 6.59
N ASP A 219 14.59 6.59 7.73
CA ASP A 219 13.12 6.78 7.77
C ASP A 219 12.73 8.13 7.17
N ALA A 220 13.57 9.16 7.38
CA ALA A 220 13.41 10.48 6.77
C ALA A 220 13.65 10.47 5.25
N ASP A 221 14.44 9.51 4.73
CA ASP A 221 14.78 9.43 3.32
C ASP A 221 13.80 8.58 2.49
N LEU A 222 13.04 7.69 3.14
CA LEU A 222 11.86 7.00 2.59
C LEU A 222 10.60 7.88 2.62
N ALA A 223 10.54 8.86 3.52
CA ALA A 223 9.46 9.85 3.58
C ALA A 223 9.51 10.90 2.47
N LYS A 224 10.63 10.99 1.73
CA LYS A 224 10.77 11.89 0.59
C LYS A 224 10.16 11.24 -0.67
N PRO A 225 9.50 12.01 -1.56
CA PRO A 225 8.95 11.49 -2.80
C PRO A 225 10.09 11.06 -3.74
N LYS A 226 10.50 9.79 -3.62
CA LYS A 226 11.45 9.10 -4.50
C LYS A 226 10.69 8.06 -5.34
N SER A 227 11.17 7.76 -6.55
CA SER A 227 10.50 6.78 -7.42
C SER A 227 10.45 5.40 -6.76
N ALA A 228 9.41 4.61 -7.10
CA ALA A 228 9.23 3.24 -6.61
C ALA A 228 10.48 2.36 -6.79
N GLU A 229 11.29 2.62 -7.82
CA GLU A 229 12.52 1.91 -8.10
C GLU A 229 13.63 2.21 -7.07
N MET A 230 13.73 3.44 -6.57
CA MET A 230 14.71 3.76 -5.52
C MET A 230 14.36 3.10 -4.18
N VAL A 231 13.07 3.10 -3.82
CA VAL A 231 12.59 2.40 -2.61
C VAL A 231 12.94 0.91 -2.66
N ARG A 232 12.76 0.26 -3.81
CA ARG A 232 13.14 -1.15 -4.01
C ARG A 232 14.65 -1.37 -3.92
N LYS A 233 15.46 -0.48 -4.51
CA LYS A 233 16.93 -0.58 -4.45
C LYS A 233 17.48 -0.45 -3.03
N ASP A 234 16.90 0.44 -2.22
CA ASP A 234 17.34 0.63 -0.84
C ASP A 234 16.95 -0.56 0.05
N ALA A 235 15.77 -1.16 -0.16
CA ALA A 235 15.38 -2.40 0.51
C ALA A 235 16.33 -3.57 0.17
N ILE A 236 16.71 -3.72 -1.10
CA ILE A 236 17.68 -4.74 -1.53
C ILE A 236 19.04 -4.51 -0.86
N ARG A 237 19.52 -3.26 -0.80
CA ARG A 237 20.80 -2.94 -0.13
C ARG A 237 20.78 -3.32 1.35
N LYS A 238 19.67 -3.06 2.06
CA LYS A 238 19.51 -3.48 3.47
C LYS A 238 19.59 -4.99 3.61
N LEU A 239 18.89 -5.74 2.75
CA LEU A 239 18.95 -7.20 2.75
C LEU A 239 20.36 -7.71 2.47
N THR A 240 21.08 -7.11 1.52
CA THR A 240 22.48 -7.48 1.23
C THR A 240 23.39 -7.20 2.41
N ASN A 241 23.31 -6.02 3.04
CA ASN A 241 24.14 -5.67 4.20
C ASN A 241 23.87 -6.57 5.41
N LEU A 242 22.60 -6.90 5.66
CA LEU A 242 22.23 -7.85 6.71
C LEU A 242 22.77 -9.24 6.41
N ASN A 243 22.64 -9.70 5.17
CA ASN A 243 23.21 -10.98 4.76
C ASN A 243 24.73 -11.01 4.93
N GLU A 244 25.45 -9.93 4.57
CA GLU A 244 26.90 -9.83 4.80
C GLU A 244 27.27 -9.80 6.28
N LYS A 245 26.51 -9.09 7.13
CA LYS A 245 26.73 -9.08 8.59
C LYS A 245 26.51 -10.48 9.18
N LEU A 246 25.42 -11.13 8.79
CA LEU A 246 25.06 -12.47 9.25
C LEU A 246 26.09 -13.50 8.77
N GLU A 247 26.53 -13.40 7.52
CA GLU A 247 27.60 -14.23 6.96
C GLU A 247 28.95 -13.99 7.65
N LYS A 248 29.29 -12.73 8.02
CA LYS A 248 30.50 -12.42 8.80
C LYS A 248 30.45 -12.98 10.21
N GLN A 249 29.29 -12.93 10.87
CA GLN A 249 29.14 -13.52 12.21
C GLN A 249 29.12 -15.04 12.16
N LEU A 250 28.42 -15.68 11.21
CA LEU A 250 28.46 -17.13 11.02
C LEU A 250 29.85 -17.62 10.61
N ASN A 251 30.61 -16.81 9.86
CA ASN A 251 31.97 -17.14 9.48
C ASN A 251 33.03 -16.66 10.46
N SER A 252 32.65 -16.04 11.58
CA SER A 252 33.61 -15.64 12.60
C SER A 252 34.32 -16.87 13.16
N GLU A 253 35.57 -16.68 13.59
CA GLU A 253 36.35 -17.79 14.15
C GLU A 253 35.65 -18.37 15.39
N GLU A 254 34.99 -17.53 16.17
CA GLU A 254 34.22 -17.85 17.39
C GLU A 254 32.93 -18.63 17.10
N ALA A 255 32.17 -18.29 16.06
CA ALA A 255 30.98 -19.07 15.69
C ALA A 255 31.35 -20.48 15.23
N LYS A 256 32.45 -20.62 14.47
CA LYS A 256 32.94 -21.93 14.01
C LYS A 256 33.50 -22.78 15.14
N THR A 257 34.15 -22.18 16.14
CA THR A 257 34.61 -22.91 17.34
C THR A 257 33.42 -23.40 18.15
N LEU A 258 32.40 -22.55 18.35
CA LEU A 258 31.17 -22.88 19.05
C LEU A 258 30.43 -24.03 18.36
N ASP A 259 30.27 -23.99 17.04
CA ASP A 259 29.61 -25.05 16.27
C ASP A 259 30.37 -26.37 16.32
N ALA A 260 31.71 -26.33 16.16
CA ALA A 260 32.55 -27.52 16.29
C ALA A 260 32.45 -28.12 17.71
N MET A 261 32.36 -27.26 18.73
CA MET A 261 32.17 -27.68 20.11
C MET A 261 30.81 -28.33 20.32
N LYS A 262 29.70 -27.70 19.91
CA LYS A 262 28.34 -28.27 19.98
C LYS A 262 28.25 -29.64 19.30
N GLU A 263 28.92 -29.83 18.17
CA GLU A 263 28.98 -31.11 17.47
C GLU A 263 29.77 -32.18 18.25
N MET A 264 30.85 -31.81 18.93
CA MET A 264 31.54 -32.73 19.85
C MET A 264 30.65 -33.08 21.05
N MET A 265 29.98 -32.09 21.63
CA MET A 265 29.11 -32.26 22.80
C MET A 265 27.89 -33.15 22.50
N ARG A 266 27.34 -33.09 21.29
CA ARG A 266 26.28 -34.01 20.82
C ARG A 266 26.67 -35.49 20.82
N ARG A 267 27.97 -35.79 20.78
CA ARG A 267 28.50 -37.15 20.80
C ARG A 267 28.70 -37.70 22.21
N LEU A 268 28.53 -36.87 23.25
CA LEU A 268 28.57 -37.34 24.63
C LEU A 268 27.40 -38.28 24.89
N THR A 269 27.70 -39.39 25.53
CA THR A 269 26.67 -40.30 26.02
C THR A 269 26.21 -39.80 27.37
N MET A 270 24.88 -39.71 27.57
CA MET A 270 24.35 -39.29 28.86
C MET A 270 24.87 -40.24 29.97
N PRO A 271 25.49 -39.73 31.05
CA PRO A 271 25.64 -40.52 32.26
C PRO A 271 24.24 -40.93 32.69
N GLY A 272 24.04 -42.16 33.17
CA GLY A 272 22.73 -42.71 33.52
C GLY A 272 21.93 -41.87 34.54
N GLN A 273 20.76 -42.35 34.99
CA GLN A 273 19.95 -41.59 35.97
C GLN A 273 20.77 -41.16 37.20
N GLY A 274 20.73 -39.86 37.51
CA GLY A 274 21.41 -39.22 38.65
C GLY A 274 21.43 -37.69 38.54
N GLU A 275 21.96 -37.01 39.56
CA GLU A 275 21.93 -35.54 39.68
C GLU A 275 22.71 -34.81 38.56
N LEU A 276 23.70 -35.47 37.93
CA LEU A 276 24.46 -34.91 36.79
C LEU A 276 23.72 -35.02 35.44
N SER A 277 22.60 -35.73 35.38
CA SER A 277 21.95 -36.08 34.11
C SER A 277 21.38 -34.87 33.36
N GLU A 278 20.81 -33.89 34.06
CA GLU A 278 20.30 -32.65 33.44
C GLU A 278 21.46 -31.77 32.94
N PHE A 279 22.55 -31.67 33.71
CA PHE A 279 23.78 -31.01 33.26
C PHE A 279 24.28 -31.62 31.95
N ALA A 280 24.50 -32.94 31.91
CA ALA A 280 25.00 -33.62 30.73
C ALA A 280 24.03 -33.52 29.53
N ARG A 281 22.72 -33.49 29.78
CA ARG A 281 21.70 -33.30 28.75
C ARG A 281 21.77 -31.92 28.13
N GLU A 282 21.78 -30.86 28.92
CA GLU A 282 21.84 -29.49 28.40
C GLU A 282 23.17 -29.22 27.70
N MET A 283 24.26 -29.79 28.22
CA MET A 283 25.56 -29.74 27.60
C MET A 283 25.56 -30.47 26.23
N SER A 284 24.99 -31.68 26.13
CA SER A 284 24.85 -32.40 24.85
C SER A 284 23.98 -31.67 23.80
N ARG A 285 23.08 -30.78 24.26
CA ARG A 285 22.22 -29.95 23.40
C ARG A 285 22.91 -28.64 22.97
N GLY A 286 24.05 -28.30 23.56
CA GLY A 286 24.73 -27.03 23.34
C GLY A 286 24.07 -25.84 24.04
N ASN A 287 23.28 -26.08 25.09
CA ASN A 287 22.68 -25.04 25.93
C ASN A 287 23.59 -24.76 27.13
N PHE A 288 24.69 -24.04 26.90
CA PHE A 288 25.75 -23.85 27.89
C PHE A 288 25.29 -23.06 29.13
N ASP A 289 24.37 -22.11 28.99
CA ASP A 289 23.85 -21.29 30.10
C ASP A 289 23.05 -22.16 31.07
N LYS A 290 22.20 -23.05 30.52
CA LYS A 290 21.42 -24.00 31.33
C LYS A 290 22.32 -25.03 31.98
N ALA A 291 23.33 -25.51 31.25
CA ALA A 291 24.34 -26.39 31.83
C ALA A 291 25.07 -25.71 33.00
N ARG A 292 25.45 -24.43 32.88
CA ARG A 292 26.05 -23.65 33.96
C ARG A 292 25.12 -23.55 35.18
N GLN A 293 23.85 -23.24 34.97
CA GLN A 293 22.87 -23.16 36.06
C GLN A 293 22.67 -24.49 36.79
N GLU A 294 22.58 -25.60 36.06
CA GLU A 294 22.47 -26.94 36.68
C GLU A 294 23.74 -27.31 37.44
N LEU A 295 24.91 -26.94 36.91
CA LEU A 295 26.19 -27.09 37.59
C LEU A 295 26.25 -26.27 38.89
N GLU A 296 25.81 -25.01 38.88
CA GLU A 296 25.73 -24.16 40.09
C GLU A 296 24.76 -24.71 41.15
N LYS A 297 23.61 -25.24 40.73
CA LYS A 297 22.66 -25.91 41.64
C LYS A 297 23.29 -27.14 42.28
N LEU A 298 24.01 -27.94 41.50
CA LEU A 298 24.80 -29.08 41.99
C LEU A 298 25.86 -28.63 43.02
N ALA A 299 26.54 -27.51 42.79
CA ALA A 299 27.47 -26.90 43.73
C ALA A 299 26.82 -26.61 45.09
N GLN A 300 25.64 -25.99 45.04
CA GLN A 300 24.90 -25.56 46.21
C GLN A 300 24.45 -26.76 47.04
N LYS A 301 23.88 -27.79 46.40
CA LYS A 301 23.48 -29.06 47.06
C LYS A 301 24.66 -29.78 47.72
N LEU A 302 25.84 -29.71 47.08
CA LEU A 302 27.06 -30.32 47.60
C LEU A 302 27.65 -29.53 48.79
N SER A 303 27.49 -28.20 48.77
CA SER A 303 27.99 -27.31 49.83
C SER A 303 27.04 -27.24 51.03
N SER A 304 25.74 -27.45 50.82
CA SER A 304 24.73 -27.54 51.89
C SER A 304 24.72 -28.89 52.60
N GLY A 305 25.45 -29.88 52.08
CA GLY A 305 25.47 -31.24 52.63
C GLY A 305 24.17 -32.01 52.41
N GLU A 306 23.36 -31.60 51.42
CA GLU A 306 22.08 -32.25 51.08
C GLU A 306 22.26 -33.59 50.36
N LEU A 307 23.45 -33.85 49.81
CA LEU A 307 23.79 -35.12 49.17
C LEU A 307 24.30 -36.13 50.20
N SER A 308 23.69 -37.31 50.22
CA SER A 308 24.21 -38.43 51.01
C SER A 308 25.59 -38.89 50.50
N GLY A 309 26.32 -39.64 51.33
CA GLY A 309 27.63 -40.18 50.95
C GLY A 309 27.58 -41.07 49.70
N GLU A 310 26.51 -41.86 49.54
CA GLU A 310 26.30 -42.70 48.36
C GLU A 310 25.99 -41.86 47.10
N GLU A 311 25.16 -40.82 47.21
CA GLU A 311 24.85 -39.91 46.09
C GLU A 311 26.08 -39.10 45.66
N SER A 312 26.90 -38.67 46.63
CA SER A 312 28.17 -38.00 46.35
C SER A 312 29.15 -38.92 45.62
N GLU A 313 29.25 -40.19 46.01
CA GLU A 313 30.12 -41.15 45.34
C GLU A 313 29.62 -41.51 43.92
N GLN A 314 28.29 -41.59 43.73
CA GLN A 314 27.68 -41.76 42.41
C GLN A 314 27.93 -40.56 41.51
N LEU A 315 27.76 -39.34 42.03
CA LEU A 315 28.03 -38.10 41.31
C LEU A 315 29.51 -38.01 40.89
N ALA A 316 30.44 -38.35 41.79
CA ALA A 316 31.87 -38.40 41.45
C ALA A 316 32.18 -39.42 40.33
N LYS A 317 31.54 -40.60 40.37
CA LYS A 317 31.65 -41.61 39.29
C LYS A 317 31.07 -41.10 37.96
N GLN A 318 29.95 -40.39 38.00
CA GLN A 318 29.31 -39.80 36.81
C GLN A 318 30.17 -38.68 36.22
N MET A 319 30.74 -37.80 37.07
CA MET A 319 31.66 -36.75 36.65
C MET A 319 32.94 -37.33 36.05
N LYS A 320 33.52 -38.38 36.65
CA LYS A 320 34.70 -39.06 36.10
C LYS A 320 34.41 -39.75 34.76
N ASN A 321 33.24 -40.35 34.59
CA ASN A 321 32.83 -40.93 33.32
C ASN A 321 32.66 -39.84 32.24
N LEU A 322 32.01 -38.73 32.58
CA LEU A 322 31.84 -37.62 31.64
C LEU A 322 33.19 -36.95 31.30
N ALA A 323 34.08 -36.80 32.28
CA ALA A 323 35.45 -36.33 32.08
C ALA A 323 36.22 -37.24 31.10
N ASN A 324 36.17 -38.55 31.30
CA ASN A 324 36.80 -39.51 30.38
C ASN A 324 36.19 -39.42 28.97
N GLN A 325 34.89 -39.22 28.84
CA GLN A 325 34.25 -39.04 27.54
C GLN A 325 34.64 -37.72 26.87
N LEU A 326 34.73 -36.62 27.62
CA LEU A 326 35.21 -35.33 27.13
C LEU A 326 36.68 -35.39 26.69
N GLU A 327 37.53 -36.08 27.45
CA GLU A 327 38.93 -36.32 27.11
C GLU A 327 39.04 -37.21 25.86
N GLN A 328 38.23 -38.28 25.77
CA GLN A 328 38.15 -39.12 24.59
C GLN A 328 37.64 -38.36 23.36
N LEU A 329 36.71 -37.41 23.50
CA LEU A 329 36.22 -36.58 22.41
C LEU A 329 37.25 -35.53 21.98
N ALA A 330 37.97 -34.93 22.93
CA ALA A 330 39.10 -34.05 22.65
C ALA A 330 40.24 -34.79 21.91
N GLN A 331 40.45 -36.06 22.23
CA GLN A 331 41.40 -36.94 21.55
C GLN A 331 40.85 -37.51 20.23
N GLN A 332 39.52 -37.70 20.11
CA GLN A 332 38.88 -38.17 18.88
C GLN A 332 38.82 -37.05 17.85
N LYS A 333 39.86 -37.00 17.02
CA LYS A 333 39.90 -36.17 15.82
C LYS A 333 39.03 -36.69 14.67
N GLY A 334 38.12 -37.63 14.93
CA GLY A 334 37.30 -38.28 13.91
C GLY A 334 36.42 -37.32 13.09
N ALA A 335 35.94 -36.22 13.68
CA ALA A 335 35.20 -35.19 12.93
C ALA A 335 36.12 -34.42 11.96
N LEU A 336 37.38 -34.19 12.34
CA LEU A 336 38.39 -33.55 11.52
C LEU A 336 38.80 -34.47 10.36
N GLU A 337 39.02 -35.76 10.66
CA GLU A 337 39.31 -36.80 9.67
C GLU A 337 38.17 -36.94 8.66
N GLN A 338 36.91 -36.94 9.12
CA GLN A 338 35.74 -36.98 8.24
C GLN A 338 35.63 -35.74 7.35
N MET A 339 35.92 -34.55 7.87
CA MET A 339 35.96 -33.34 7.05
C MET A 339 37.08 -33.39 6.00
N MET A 340 38.27 -33.87 6.36
CA MET A 340 39.38 -34.04 5.41
C MET A 340 39.08 -35.09 4.34
N GLN A 341 38.45 -36.21 4.73
CA GLN A 341 38.01 -37.24 3.79
C GLN A 341 36.95 -36.71 2.82
N LYS A 342 35.99 -35.93 3.32
CA LYS A 342 35.00 -35.23 2.47
C LYS A 342 35.63 -34.22 1.54
N ALA A 343 36.74 -33.61 1.94
CA ALA A 343 37.55 -32.73 1.10
C ALA A 343 38.51 -33.48 0.15
N GLY A 344 38.43 -34.81 0.07
CA GLY A 344 39.23 -35.61 -0.88
C GLY A 344 40.63 -36.00 -0.38
N VAL A 345 40.94 -35.80 0.91
CA VAL A 345 42.17 -36.31 1.53
C VAL A 345 41.99 -37.80 1.81
N SER A 346 42.99 -38.60 1.47
CA SER A 346 42.93 -40.05 1.72
C SER A 346 42.78 -40.35 3.22
N PRO A 347 42.12 -41.45 3.63
CA PRO A 347 41.90 -41.78 5.04
C PRO A 347 43.18 -41.87 5.87
N GLU A 348 44.27 -42.37 5.27
CA GLU A 348 45.57 -42.49 5.95
C GLU A 348 46.26 -41.13 6.12
N GLN A 349 46.18 -40.25 5.10
CA GLN A 349 46.68 -38.88 5.22
C GLN A 349 45.83 -38.07 6.20
N ALA A 350 44.50 -38.22 6.18
CA ALA A 350 43.61 -37.54 7.12
C ALA A 350 43.98 -37.87 8.58
N LYS A 351 44.29 -39.13 8.88
CA LYS A 351 44.77 -39.54 10.21
C LYS A 351 46.12 -38.94 10.58
N GLN A 352 47.10 -38.98 9.67
CA GLN A 352 48.43 -38.41 9.93
C GLN A 352 48.40 -36.88 10.09
N LEU A 353 47.60 -36.20 9.27
CA LEU A 353 47.44 -34.75 9.29
C LEU A 353 46.59 -34.30 10.48
N ALA A 354 45.57 -35.06 10.86
CA ALA A 354 44.85 -34.81 12.11
C ALA A 354 45.78 -34.95 13.32
N ALA A 355 46.71 -35.91 13.33
CA ALA A 355 47.66 -36.10 14.43
C ALA A 355 48.64 -34.93 14.59
N ASN A 356 48.96 -34.18 13.52
CA ASN A 356 50.01 -33.17 13.57
C ASN A 356 49.57 -31.82 12.95
N PRO A 357 49.26 -30.78 13.77
CA PRO A 357 48.72 -29.50 13.31
C PRO A 357 49.59 -28.77 12.29
N GLU A 358 50.90 -28.88 12.44
CA GLU A 358 51.89 -28.26 11.54
C GLU A 358 51.93 -29.00 10.20
N ALA A 359 51.89 -30.33 10.23
CA ALA A 359 51.83 -31.15 9.02
C ALA A 359 50.53 -30.90 8.26
N LEU A 360 49.42 -30.66 8.97
CA LEU A 360 48.16 -30.27 8.35
C LEU A 360 48.25 -28.91 7.64
N GLN A 361 48.81 -27.89 8.29
CA GLN A 361 49.00 -26.58 7.64
C GLN A 361 49.89 -26.69 6.41
N GLN A 362 50.95 -27.49 6.48
CA GLN A 362 51.86 -27.70 5.37
C GLN A 362 51.20 -28.49 4.23
N ALA A 363 50.48 -29.56 4.56
CA ALA A 363 49.73 -30.34 3.56
C ALA A 363 48.61 -29.53 2.90
N LEU A 364 47.88 -28.69 3.65
CA LEU A 364 46.88 -27.79 3.06
C LEU A 364 47.51 -26.76 2.12
N ARG A 365 48.71 -26.25 2.45
CA ARG A 365 49.46 -25.33 1.57
C ARG A 365 49.95 -26.02 0.29
N ASP A 366 50.50 -27.22 0.42
CA ASP A 366 51.13 -27.96 -0.69
C ASP A 366 50.13 -28.72 -1.57
N ASN A 367 48.89 -28.90 -1.12
CA ASN A 367 47.87 -29.62 -1.88
C ASN A 367 47.32 -28.77 -3.03
N LYS A 368 47.72 -29.11 -4.26
CA LYS A 368 47.30 -28.42 -5.50
C LYS A 368 45.87 -28.74 -5.94
N ASN A 369 45.23 -29.75 -5.34
CA ASN A 369 43.90 -30.21 -5.74
C ASN A 369 42.75 -29.47 -5.02
N LEU A 370 43.06 -28.67 -4.00
CA LEU A 370 42.09 -27.87 -3.26
C LEU A 370 42.12 -26.42 -3.73
N THR A 371 40.95 -25.79 -3.87
CA THR A 371 40.87 -24.35 -4.15
C THR A 371 41.33 -23.55 -2.92
N GLU A 372 41.85 -22.33 -3.13
CA GLU A 372 42.28 -21.47 -2.01
C GLU A 372 41.15 -21.22 -0.98
N GLN A 373 39.90 -21.13 -1.45
CA GLN A 373 38.74 -21.00 -0.58
C GLN A 373 38.49 -22.26 0.27
N GLN A 374 38.66 -23.47 -0.31
CA GLN A 374 38.55 -24.72 0.44
C GLN A 374 39.70 -24.89 1.44
N LYS A 375 40.92 -24.47 1.08
CA LYS A 375 42.07 -24.49 2.00
C LYS A 375 41.83 -23.59 3.21
N GLN A 376 41.34 -22.37 3.00
CA GLN A 376 41.01 -21.46 4.10
C GLN A 376 39.89 -22.01 4.99
N GLN A 377 38.84 -22.58 4.41
CA GLN A 377 37.77 -23.22 5.19
C GLN A 377 38.27 -24.41 6.01
N LEU A 378 39.10 -25.29 5.43
CA LEU A 378 39.72 -26.41 6.13
C LEU A 378 40.66 -25.95 7.23
N GLN A 379 41.46 -24.91 6.99
CA GLN A 379 42.36 -24.35 8.00
C GLN A 379 41.59 -23.73 9.16
N GLN A 380 40.52 -22.98 8.88
CA GLN A 380 39.64 -22.41 9.90
C GLN A 380 38.91 -23.51 10.68
N ALA A 381 38.37 -24.52 10.00
CA ALA A 381 37.70 -25.64 10.64
C ALA A 381 38.66 -26.45 11.52
N ALA A 382 39.90 -26.66 11.07
CA ALA A 382 40.93 -27.34 11.85
C ALA A 382 41.33 -26.53 13.10
N LYS A 383 41.51 -25.21 12.96
CA LYS A 383 41.80 -24.31 14.09
C LYS A 383 40.64 -24.27 15.08
N ALA A 384 39.41 -24.15 14.58
CA ALA A 384 38.20 -24.15 15.38
C ALA A 384 38.02 -25.46 16.15
N MET A 385 38.26 -26.60 15.48
CA MET A 385 38.18 -27.91 16.11
C MET A 385 39.31 -28.15 17.11
N GLN A 386 40.52 -27.63 16.87
CA GLN A 386 41.62 -27.70 17.84
C GLN A 386 41.32 -26.86 19.10
N GLN A 387 40.80 -25.64 18.93
CA GLN A 387 40.36 -24.80 20.04
C GLN A 387 39.23 -25.48 20.80
N ALA A 388 38.20 -25.98 20.11
CA ALA A 388 37.11 -26.69 20.75
C ALA A 388 37.58 -27.97 21.46
N ALA A 389 38.57 -28.71 20.92
CA ALA A 389 39.18 -29.87 21.57
C ALA A 389 39.96 -29.47 22.83
N SER A 390 40.71 -28.36 22.81
CA SER A 390 41.39 -27.85 24.00
C SER A 390 40.42 -27.39 25.09
N GLN A 391 39.27 -26.83 24.71
CA GLN A 391 38.19 -26.48 25.65
C GLN A 391 37.52 -27.73 26.23
N CYS A 392 37.25 -28.75 25.40
CA CYS A 392 36.73 -30.04 25.88
C CYS A 392 37.73 -30.74 26.82
N GLN A 393 39.03 -30.67 26.53
CA GLN A 393 40.08 -31.21 27.38
C GLN A 393 40.12 -30.47 28.73
N GLY A 394 40.14 -29.14 28.72
CA GLY A 394 40.11 -28.34 29.94
C GLY A 394 38.84 -28.59 30.78
N MET A 395 37.69 -28.76 30.14
CA MET A 395 36.44 -29.13 30.80
C MET A 395 36.51 -30.55 31.40
N GLY A 396 37.10 -31.51 30.68
CA GLY A 396 37.33 -32.87 31.17
C GLY A 396 38.28 -32.90 32.38
N GLU A 397 39.38 -32.16 32.33
CA GLU A 397 40.34 -32.01 33.44
C GLU A 397 39.67 -31.37 34.67
N ALA A 398 38.96 -30.26 34.49
CA ALA A 398 38.20 -29.60 35.56
C ALA A 398 37.17 -30.54 36.18
N MET A 399 36.47 -31.33 35.37
CA MET A 399 35.46 -32.27 35.83
C MET A 399 36.06 -33.49 36.54
N SER A 400 37.23 -33.96 36.10
CA SER A 400 38.01 -35.00 36.78
C SER A 400 38.55 -34.52 38.13
N GLN A 401 39.01 -33.26 38.19
CA GLN A 401 39.46 -32.62 39.42
C GLN A 401 38.30 -32.40 40.40
N MET A 402 37.12 -32.01 39.90
CA MET A 402 35.89 -31.93 40.70
C MET A 402 35.49 -33.29 41.28
N ALA A 403 35.50 -34.34 40.45
CA ALA A 403 35.22 -35.70 40.89
C ALA A 403 36.21 -36.22 41.95
N SER A 404 37.49 -35.83 41.85
CA SER A 404 38.54 -36.27 42.77
C SER A 404 38.59 -35.49 44.08
N SER A 405 38.04 -34.28 44.08
CA SER A 405 37.98 -33.38 45.25
C SER A 405 36.66 -33.46 46.01
N MET A 406 35.70 -34.25 45.50
CA MET A 406 34.49 -34.64 46.22
C MET A 406 34.83 -35.67 47.30
N SER A 407 34.56 -35.31 48.56
CA SER A 407 34.66 -36.21 49.71
C SER A 407 33.35 -36.23 50.50
N GLN A 408 33.21 -37.17 51.44
CA GLN A 408 32.01 -37.32 52.28
C GLN A 408 31.72 -36.08 53.17
N SER A 409 32.64 -35.12 53.24
CA SER A 409 32.49 -33.86 53.98
C SER A 409 32.27 -32.62 53.09
N GLY A 410 32.03 -32.83 51.79
CA GLY A 410 31.85 -31.75 50.80
C GLY A 410 33.02 -31.59 49.84
N MET A 411 32.96 -30.54 49.02
CA MET A 411 33.97 -30.24 48.01
C MET A 411 35.11 -29.41 48.60
N ASN A 412 36.35 -29.88 48.46
CA ASN A 412 37.53 -29.12 48.87
C ASN A 412 37.78 -27.91 47.95
N GLN A 413 38.62 -26.97 48.40
CA GLN A 413 38.95 -25.73 47.68
C GLN A 413 39.38 -25.97 46.21
N ALA A 414 40.16 -27.02 45.96
CA ALA A 414 40.57 -27.40 44.60
C ALA A 414 39.40 -27.80 43.67
N GLY A 415 38.31 -28.33 44.23
CA GLY A 415 37.09 -28.65 43.48
C GLY A 415 36.25 -27.41 43.18
N GLN A 416 36.17 -26.48 44.13
CA GLN A 416 35.51 -25.19 43.91
C GLN A 416 36.23 -24.35 42.85
N GLU A 417 37.56 -24.37 42.82
CA GLU A 417 38.35 -23.70 41.78
C GLU A 417 38.12 -24.33 40.39
N ALA A 418 38.15 -25.66 40.30
CA ALA A 418 37.85 -26.38 39.05
C ALA A 418 36.41 -26.09 38.56
N MET A 419 35.47 -25.96 39.50
CA MET A 419 34.09 -25.60 39.20
C MET A 419 33.93 -24.19 38.66
N ASN A 420 34.60 -23.21 39.28
CA ASN A 420 34.58 -21.83 38.81
C ASN A 420 35.26 -21.69 37.43
N ALA A 421 36.34 -22.45 37.20
CA ALA A 421 36.98 -22.50 35.88
C ALA A 421 36.04 -23.07 34.80
N MET A 422 35.31 -24.15 35.13
CA MET A 422 34.33 -24.75 34.23
C MET A 422 33.12 -23.84 33.98
N SER A 423 32.61 -23.17 35.00
CA SER A 423 31.54 -22.18 34.89
C SER A 423 31.97 -20.99 34.01
N GLY A 424 33.18 -20.46 34.23
CA GLY A 424 33.74 -19.39 33.42
C GLY A 424 33.97 -19.78 31.96
N GLN A 425 34.39 -21.03 31.70
CA GLN A 425 34.47 -21.54 30.33
C GLN A 425 33.08 -21.61 29.68
N LEU A 426 32.06 -22.11 30.39
CA LEU A 426 30.69 -22.19 29.87
C LEU A 426 30.11 -20.82 29.55
N SER A 427 30.37 -19.81 30.39
CA SER A 427 29.94 -18.42 30.13
C SER A 427 30.65 -17.78 28.94
N ALA A 428 31.88 -18.20 28.63
CA ALA A 428 32.60 -17.72 27.45
C ALA A 428 32.10 -18.35 26.13
N MET A 429 31.12 -19.26 26.21
CA MET A 429 30.48 -19.92 25.06
C MET A 429 29.06 -19.40 24.79
N GLU A 430 28.62 -18.37 25.52
CA GLU A 430 27.49 -17.50 25.14
C GLU A 430 27.94 -16.50 24.07
#